data_AF-A0A3N4RFT3-F1
#
_entry.id   AF-A0A3N4RFT3-F1
#
_cell.length_a   1.000
_cell.length_b   1.000
_cell.length_c   1.000
_cell.angle_alpha   90.00
_cell.angle_beta   90.00
_cell.angle_gamma   90.00
#
_symmetry.space_group_name_H-M   'P 1'
#
loop_
_entity.id
_entity.type
_entity.pdbx_description
1 polymer ?
#
loop_
_entity_poly.entity_id
_entity_poly.type
_entity_poly.pdbx_seq_one_letter_code
_entity_poly.pdbx_strand_id
1 'polypeptide(L)' 'MGRLVTMADDPDPRVRARAAELVGKFAHTHPGAATALRTCHAQDPSPAVRKKAGWYAPGGSIHERTRPRPPR' A
#
# COMPACT_ATOMS: atom_id res chain seq x y z
N MET A 1 9.63 13.60 -25.09
CA MET A 1 10.27 13.02 -23.89
C MET A 1 9.19 12.51 -22.95
N GLY A 2 8.96 11.20 -22.92
CA GLY A 2 7.94 10.58 -22.08
C GLY A 2 8.42 10.49 -20.63
N ARG A 3 7.64 11.01 -19.68
CA ARG A 3 7.93 10.91 -18.25
C ARG A 3 7.66 9.48 -17.80
N LEU A 4 8.65 8.84 -17.18
CA LEU A 4 8.44 7.59 -16.46
C LEU A 4 7.52 7.88 -15.28
N VAL A 5 6.31 7.32 -15.31
CA VAL A 5 5.35 7.41 -14.20
C VAL A 5 5.60 6.20 -13.31
N THR A 6 5.89 6.45 -12.02
CA THR A 6 5.96 5.35 -11.05
C THR A 6 4.54 4.83 -10.81
N MET A 7 4.36 3.55 -10.47
CA MET A 7 3.01 3.02 -10.17
C MET A 7 2.27 3.78 -9.06
N ALA A 8 3.00 4.51 -8.19
CA ALA A 8 2.42 5.37 -7.16
C ALA A 8 1.87 6.70 -7.71
N ASP A 9 2.35 7.14 -8.88
CA ASP A 9 1.97 8.38 -9.56
C ASP A 9 1.06 8.14 -10.77
N ASP A 10 0.60 6.90 -10.98
CA ASP A 10 -0.25 6.55 -12.10
C ASP A 10 -1.57 7.35 -12.04
N PRO A 11 -2.02 7.99 -13.13
CA PRO A 11 -3.25 8.76 -13.11
C PRO A 11 -4.49 7.91 -12.80
N ASP A 12 -4.49 6.62 -13.17
CA ASP A 12 -5.61 5.71 -12.92
C ASP A 12 -5.62 5.25 -11.44
N PRO A 13 -6.65 5.61 -10.65
CA PRO A 13 -6.76 5.15 -9.27
C PRO A 13 -6.83 3.62 -9.14
N ARG A 14 -7.24 2.89 -10.18
CA ARG A 14 -7.26 1.43 -10.18
C ARG A 14 -5.84 0.86 -10.20
N VAL A 15 -4.93 1.47 -10.96
CA VAL A 15 -3.51 1.07 -10.99
C VAL A 15 -2.87 1.35 -9.64
N ARG A 16 -3.08 2.54 -9.06
CA ARG A 16 -2.57 2.86 -7.71
C ARG A 16 -3.14 1.95 -6.62
N ALA A 17 -4.42 1.57 -6.71
CA ALA A 17 -5.02 0.58 -5.81
C ALA A 17 -4.40 -0.82 -5.95
N ARG A 18 -3.99 -1.23 -7.16
CA ARG A 18 -3.24 -2.47 -7.38
C ARG A 18 -1.81 -2.37 -6.84
N ALA A 19 -1.17 -1.20 -7.00
CA ALA A 19 0.13 -0.92 -6.42
C ALA A 19 0.10 -1.04 -4.88
N ALA A 20 -0.89 -0.44 -4.21
CA ALA A 20 -1.06 -0.57 -2.75
C ALA A 20 -1.24 -2.03 -2.29
N GLU A 21 -1.99 -2.83 -3.04
CA GLU A 21 -2.14 -4.27 -2.77
C GLU A 21 -0.82 -5.04 -2.94
N LEU A 22 -0.04 -4.74 -3.98
CA LEU A 22 1.26 -5.36 -4.22
C LEU A 22 2.26 -4.99 -3.12
N VAL A 23 2.37 -3.70 -2.78
CA VAL A 23 3.22 -3.20 -1.69
C VAL A 23 2.82 -3.84 -0.35
N GLY A 24 1.52 -4.07 -0.13
CA GLY A 24 1.00 -4.79 1.04
C GLY A 24 1.62 -6.17 1.28
N LYS A 25 2.04 -6.88 0.22
CA LYS A 25 2.71 -8.20 0.35
C LYS A 25 4.08 -8.11 1.03
N PHE A 26 4.70 -6.94 1.01
CA PHE A 26 6.02 -6.69 1.58
C PHE A 26 5.94 -5.87 2.88
N ALA A 27 4.73 -5.58 3.39
CA ALA A 27 4.53 -4.72 4.54
C ALA A 27 5.21 -5.22 5.84
N HIS A 28 5.48 -6.54 5.94
CA HIS A 28 6.11 -7.17 7.11
C HIS A 28 7.61 -7.43 6.94
N THR A 29 8.13 -7.33 5.72
CA THR A 29 9.53 -7.68 5.40
C THR A 29 10.33 -6.49 4.90
N HIS A 30 9.67 -5.46 4.39
CA HIS A 30 10.32 -4.28 3.83
C HIS A 30 9.84 -3.01 4.55
N PRO A 31 10.70 -2.33 5.33
CA PRO A 31 10.30 -1.15 6.12
C PRO A 31 9.67 -0.03 5.27
N GLY A 32 10.16 0.15 4.04
CA GLY A 32 9.62 1.12 3.10
C GLY A 32 8.17 0.85 2.66
N ALA A 33 7.73 -0.41 2.66
CA ALA A 33 6.37 -0.76 2.25
C ALA A 33 5.31 -0.24 3.23
N ALA A 34 5.56 -0.40 4.53
CA ALA A 34 4.65 0.12 5.57
C ALA A 34 4.55 1.66 5.52
N THR A 35 5.67 2.35 5.29
CA THR A 35 5.70 3.82 5.12
C THR A 35 4.93 4.23 3.87
N ALA A 36 5.16 3.59 2.72
CA ALA A 36 4.44 3.88 1.49
C ALA A 36 2.92 3.69 1.64
N LEU A 37 2.49 2.64 2.34
CA LEU A 37 1.08 2.38 2.61
C LEU A 37 0.45 3.44 3.53
N ARG A 38 1.16 3.90 4.56
CA ARG A 38 0.70 5.01 5.41
C ARG A 38 0.57 6.31 4.62
N THR A 39 1.56 6.65 3.81
CA THR A 39 1.52 7.85 2.96
C THR A 39 0.36 7.77 1.97
N CYS A 40 0.21 6.64 1.28
CA CYS A 40 -0.89 6.41 0.34
C CYS A 40 -2.26 6.48 1.03
N HIS A 41 -2.40 5.90 2.24
CA HIS A 41 -3.61 6.00 3.04
C HIS A 41 -3.97 7.44 3.42
N ALA A 42 -2.97 8.27 3.75
CA ALA A 42 -3.19 9.64 4.17
C ALA A 42 -3.42 10.62 3.00
N GLN A 43 -2.74 10.42 1.88
CA GLN A 43 -2.56 11.47 0.87
C GLN A 43 -3.09 11.11 -0.53
N ASP A 44 -3.45 9.86 -0.83
CA ASP A 44 -3.95 9.54 -2.17
C ASP A 44 -5.25 10.31 -2.47
N PRO A 45 -5.36 10.97 -3.64
CA PRO A 45 -6.56 11.75 -3.98
C PRO A 45 -7.82 10.88 -4.05
N SER A 46 -7.70 9.59 -4.39
CA SER A 46 -8.83 8.68 -4.50
C SER A 46 -9.22 8.07 -3.14
N PRO A 47 -10.47 8.24 -2.67
CA PRO A 47 -10.95 7.59 -1.44
C PRO A 47 -10.86 6.06 -1.49
N ALA A 48 -11.04 5.47 -2.68
CA ALA A 48 -10.93 4.02 -2.87
C ALA A 48 -9.50 3.53 -2.65
N VAL A 49 -8.50 4.28 -3.13
CA VAL A 49 -7.09 3.96 -2.92
C VAL A 49 -6.71 4.13 -1.45
N ARG A 50 -7.15 5.22 -0.79
CA ARG A 50 -6.92 5.43 0.66
C ARG A 50 -7.48 4.27 1.49
N LYS A 51 -8.73 3.87 1.21
CA LYS A 51 -9.37 2.73 1.90
C LYS A 51 -8.54 1.45 1.71
N LYS A 52 -8.11 1.18 0.49
CA LYS A 52 -7.35 -0.04 0.18
C LYS A 52 -5.96 -0.04 0.82
N ALA A 53 -5.24 1.09 0.77
CA ALA A 53 -3.96 1.25 1.46
C ALA A 53 -4.11 1.07 2.97
N GLY A 54 -5.19 1.60 3.56
CA GLY A 54 -5.50 1.44 4.98
C GLY A 54 -5.70 -0.02 5.42
N TRP A 55 -6.13 -0.91 4.52
CA TRP A 55 -6.22 -2.34 4.85
C TRP A 55 -4.85 -2.99 5.04
N TYR A 56 -3.83 -2.55 4.30
CA TYR A 56 -2.48 -3.13 4.29
C TYR A 56 -1.46 -2.36 5.15
N ALA A 57 -1.75 -1.11 5.51
CA ALA A 57 -0.96 -0.33 6.45
C ALA A 57 -0.99 -0.94 7.86
N PRO A 58 0.02 -0.70 8.72
CA PRO A 58 0.01 -1.16 10.12
C PRO A 58 -1.28 -0.77 10.85
N GLY A 59 -1.89 -1.72 11.57
CA GLY A 59 -3.22 -1.57 12.20
C GLY A 59 -4.41 -1.83 11.27
N GLY A 60 -4.16 -2.00 9.96
CA GLY A 60 -5.16 -2.37 8.98
C GLY A 60 -5.60 -3.83 9.08
N SER A 61 -6.85 -4.11 8.72
CA SER A 61 -7.42 -5.46 8.86
C SER A 61 -6.67 -6.56 8.10
N ILE A 62 -6.14 -6.27 6.91
CA ILE A 62 -5.35 -7.24 6.15
C ILE A 62 -3.93 -7.32 6.71
N HIS A 63 -3.32 -6.19 7.08
CA HIS A 63 -2.01 -6.16 7.71
C HIS A 63 -1.97 -7.06 8.94
N GLU A 64 -2.92 -6.89 9.87
CA GLU A 64 -3.00 -7.69 11.10
C GLU A 64 -3.24 -9.17 10.79
N ARG A 65 -4.14 -9.47 9.85
CA ARG A 65 -4.43 -10.85 9.44
C ARG A 65 -3.24 -11.56 8.80
N THR A 66 -2.35 -10.83 8.13
CA THR A 66 -1.17 -11.39 7.43
C THR A 66 0.12 -11.30 8.23
N ARG A 67 0.09 -10.81 9.47
CA ARG A 67 1.28 -10.69 10.32
C ARG A 67 1.95 -12.07 10.50
N PRO A 68 3.28 -12.16 10.30
CA PRO A 68 4.01 -13.40 10.59
C PRO A 68 3.83 -13.80 12.05
N ARG A 69 3.51 -15.07 12.28
CA ARG A 69 3.48 -15.62 13.64
C ARG A 69 4.92 -15.81 14.12
N PRO A 70 5.26 -15.46 15.38
CA PRO A 70 6.58 -15.74 15.90
C PRO A 70 6.87 -17.25 15.82
N PRO A 71 8.12 -17.66 15.48
CA PRO A 71 8.51 -19.05 15.55
C PRO A 71 8.28 -19.55 16.98
N ARG A 72 7.70 -20.75 17.08
CA ARG A 72 7.40 -21.40 18.36
C ARG A 72 8.68 -21.92 19.01
#